data_AF-A0A937V742-F1
#
_entry.id   AF-A0A937V742-F1
#
_cell.length_a   1.000
_cell.length_b   1.000
_cell.length_c   1.000
_cell.angle_alpha   90.00
_cell.angle_beta   90.00
_cell.angle_gamma   90.00
#
_symmetry.space_group_name_H-M   'P 1'
#
loop_
_entity.id
_entity.type
_entity.pdbx_description
1 polymer ?
#
loop_
_entity_poly.entity_id
_entity_poly.type
_entity_poly.pdbx_seq_one_letter_code
_entity_poly.pdbx_strand_id
1 'polypeptide(L)'
;MIDPALCLRFLGRHGADTPPLVAAAQAGEMERIGDSLFTWAELRWAARDEGVVHLDDLLFRRLRLGLTLPEGGLAEMDRIRTIAQPELGWDDARWQVETDRCRELWRAGYSLRA
;
A
#
# COMPACT_ATOMS: atom_id res chain seq x y z
N MET A 1 -11.12 -4.71 -19.14
CA MET A 1 -11.26 -3.26 -19.43
C MET A 1 -11.16 -2.54 -18.11
N ILE A 2 -10.29 -1.53 -17.98
CA ILE A 2 -10.12 -0.78 -16.72
C ILE A 2 -11.32 0.16 -16.56
N ASP A 3 -11.88 0.24 -15.35
CA ASP A 3 -12.98 1.15 -15.01
C ASP A 3 -12.58 2.62 -15.36
N PRO A 4 -13.39 3.35 -16.16
CA PRO A 4 -13.13 4.75 -16.48
C PRO A 4 -12.92 5.65 -15.26
N ALA A 5 -13.63 5.40 -14.16
CA ALA A 5 -13.44 6.17 -12.93
C ALA A 5 -12.06 5.91 -12.32
N LEU A 6 -11.57 4.67 -12.36
CA LEU A 6 -10.24 4.32 -11.91
C LEU A 6 -9.15 4.96 -12.78
N CYS A 7 -9.33 4.98 -14.11
CA CYS A 7 -8.43 5.67 -15.04
C CYS A 7 -8.29 7.17 -14.69
N LEU A 8 -9.42 7.86 -14.48
CA LEU A 8 -9.41 9.28 -14.09
C LEU A 8 -8.70 9.50 -12.76
N ARG A 9 -8.88 8.59 -11.80
CA ARG A 9 -8.20 8.66 -10.51
C ARG A 9 -6.70 8.47 -10.62
N PHE A 10 -6.23 7.51 -11.43
CA PHE A 10 -4.81 7.34 -11.66
C PHE A 10 -4.22 8.57 -12.35
N LEU A 11 -4.85 9.07 -13.41
CA LEU A 11 -4.41 10.29 -14.09
C LEU A 11 -4.33 11.49 -13.15
N GLY A 12 -5.34 11.68 -12.29
CA GLY A 12 -5.37 12.79 -11.35
C GLY A 12 -4.33 12.71 -10.22
N ARG A 13 -3.87 11.51 -9.86
CA ARG A 13 -2.93 11.29 -8.75
C ARG A 13 -1.49 11.09 -9.20
N HIS A 14 -1.31 10.27 -10.23
CA HIS A 14 0.00 9.80 -10.70
C HIS A 14 0.42 10.51 -12.00
N GLY A 15 -0.50 11.17 -12.71
CA GLY A 15 -0.17 11.98 -13.88
C GLY A 15 0.61 11.16 -14.92
N ALA A 16 1.83 11.62 -15.21
CA ALA A 16 2.75 10.98 -16.16
C ALA A 16 3.15 9.55 -15.78
N ASP A 17 3.03 9.18 -14.50
CA ASP A 17 3.36 7.85 -13.99
C ASP A 17 2.19 6.86 -14.12
N THR A 18 1.03 7.30 -14.62
CA THR A 18 -0.13 6.43 -14.84
C THR A 18 0.16 5.27 -15.80
N PRO A 19 0.75 5.48 -17.00
CA PRO A 19 1.06 4.36 -17.90
C PRO A 19 2.00 3.31 -17.29
N PRO A 20 3.16 3.66 -16.67
CA PRO A 20 4.03 2.64 -16.07
C PRO A 20 3.38 1.97 -14.84
N LEU A 21 2.58 2.67 -14.04
CA LEU A 21 1.80 2.07 -12.96
C LEU A 21 0.83 1.00 -13.48
N VAL A 22 0.05 1.32 -14.51
CA VAL A 22 -0.91 0.39 -15.11
C VAL A 22 -0.20 -0.81 -15.75
N ALA A 23 0.95 -0.57 -16.39
CA ALA A 23 1.75 -1.64 -16.99
C ALA A 23 2.39 -2.58 -15.97
N ALA A 24 2.70 -2.07 -14.76
CA ALA A 24 3.27 -2.86 -13.67
C ALA A 24 2.24 -3.71 -12.92
N ALA A 25 0.95 -3.36 -13.01
CA ALA A 25 -0.12 -4.01 -12.30
C ALA A 25 -0.33 -5.47 -12.75
N GLN A 26 -0.49 -6.37 -11.80
CA GLN A 26 -0.78 -7.79 -12.03
C GLN A 26 -2.28 -8.09 -11.96
N ALA A 27 -2.64 -9.34 -12.27
CA ALA A 27 -4.04 -9.80 -12.19
C ALA A 27 -4.61 -9.59 -10.77
N GLY A 28 -5.80 -8.99 -10.70
CA GLY A 28 -6.45 -8.66 -9.43
C GLY A 28 -5.91 -7.39 -8.75
N GLU A 29 -4.89 -6.72 -9.30
CA GLU A 29 -4.30 -5.55 -8.62
C GLU A 29 -5.04 -4.24 -8.89
N MET A 30 -5.95 -4.22 -9.86
CA MET A 30 -6.82 -3.07 -10.11
C MET A 30 -7.94 -2.93 -9.08
N GLU A 31 -8.12 -3.92 -8.20
CA GLU A 31 -9.10 -3.90 -7.13
C GLU A 31 -8.66 -2.98 -5.98
N ARG A 32 -9.64 -2.41 -5.27
CA ARG A 32 -9.40 -1.61 -4.07
C ARG A 32 -8.94 -2.49 -2.92
N ILE A 33 -8.11 -1.91 -2.05
CA ILE A 33 -7.68 -2.52 -0.80
C ILE A 33 -8.75 -2.24 0.25
N GLY A 34 -9.59 -3.23 0.56
CA GLY A 34 -10.75 -3.08 1.43
C GLY A 34 -11.60 -1.87 1.06
N ASP A 35 -11.99 -1.09 2.07
CA ASP A 35 -12.75 0.15 1.88
C ASP A 35 -11.86 1.38 1.62
N SER A 36 -10.54 1.22 1.45
CA SER A 36 -9.63 2.33 1.17
C SER A 36 -9.81 2.87 -0.25
N LEU A 37 -9.35 4.09 -0.50
CA LEU A 37 -9.35 4.63 -1.86
C LEU A 37 -8.25 4.01 -2.74
N PHE A 38 -7.31 3.24 -2.20
CA PHE A 38 -6.14 2.79 -2.97
C PHE A 38 -6.34 1.40 -3.55
N THR A 39 -5.73 1.14 -4.70
CA THR A 39 -5.68 -0.20 -5.29
C THR A 39 -4.38 -0.91 -4.97
N TRP A 40 -4.36 -2.23 -5.17
CA TRP A 40 -3.14 -3.03 -5.03
C TRP A 40 -2.06 -2.62 -6.05
N ALA A 41 -2.46 -2.12 -7.22
CA ALA A 41 -1.55 -1.58 -8.23
C ALA A 41 -0.84 -0.31 -7.73
N GLU A 42 -1.56 0.56 -7.02
CA GLU A 42 -0.95 1.72 -6.36
C GLU A 42 -0.01 1.29 -5.23
N LEU A 43 -0.32 0.19 -4.54
CA LEU A 43 0.58 -0.37 -3.52
C LEU A 43 1.89 -0.90 -4.13
N ARG A 44 1.81 -1.63 -5.24
CA ARG A 44 3.00 -2.06 -6.00
C ARG A 44 3.82 -0.87 -6.47
N TRP A 45 3.16 0.12 -7.07
CA TRP A 45 3.81 1.32 -7.58
C TRP A 45 4.52 2.10 -6.46
N ALA A 46 3.82 2.36 -5.36
CA ALA A 46 4.40 3.08 -4.24
C ALA A 46 5.57 2.34 -3.60
N ALA A 47 5.49 1.00 -3.49
CA ALA A 47 6.61 0.20 -3.01
C ALA A 47 7.84 0.28 -3.93
N ARG A 48 7.63 0.33 -5.25
CA ARG A 48 8.70 0.35 -6.25
C ARG A 48 9.35 1.72 -6.44
N ASP A 49 8.53 2.76 -6.61
CA ASP A 49 8.99 4.02 -7.24
C ASP A 49 8.87 5.24 -6.30
N GLU A 50 8.15 5.11 -5.18
CA GLU A 50 7.87 6.23 -4.28
C GLU A 50 8.83 6.32 -3.08
N GLY A 51 10.03 5.73 -3.16
CA GLY A 51 11.09 5.94 -2.16
C GLY A 51 10.73 5.49 -0.74
N VAL A 52 10.10 4.33 -0.61
CA VAL A 52 9.74 3.70 0.67
C VAL A 52 10.99 3.17 1.37
N VAL A 53 11.26 3.65 2.59
CA VAL A 53 12.39 3.19 3.41
C VAL A 53 11.91 2.25 4.52
N HIS A 54 10.75 2.58 5.09
CA HIS A 54 10.08 1.83 6.14
C HIS A 54 8.63 1.50 5.76
N LEU A 55 8.07 0.44 6.36
CA LEU A 55 6.73 -0.01 5.97
C LEU A 55 5.65 1.04 6.31
N ASP A 56 5.88 1.88 7.31
CA ASP A 56 4.99 2.99 7.66
C ASP A 56 5.00 4.12 6.63
N ASP A 57 6.09 4.31 5.86
CA ASP A 57 6.08 5.23 4.71
C ASP A 57 5.01 4.81 3.71
N LEU A 58 4.97 3.51 3.39
CA LEU A 58 4.00 2.93 2.47
C LEU A 58 2.57 3.00 3.04
N LEU A 59 2.39 2.49 4.26
CA LEU A 59 1.05 2.27 4.82
C LEU A 59 0.41 3.53 5.42
N PHE A 60 1.19 4.45 5.99
CA PHE A 60 0.64 5.62 6.70
C PHE A 60 0.79 6.91 5.89
N ARG A 61 1.77 7.02 4.98
CA ARG A 61 2.02 8.25 4.20
C ARG A 61 1.55 8.14 2.76
N ARG A 62 2.02 7.14 2.00
CA ARG A 62 1.71 7.00 0.56
C ARG A 62 0.27 6.57 0.32
N LEU A 63 -0.15 5.51 1.00
CA LEU A 63 -1.47 4.90 0.79
C LEU A 63 -2.45 5.16 1.95
N ARG A 64 -1.97 5.69 3.08
CA ARG A 64 -2.79 6.01 4.26
C ARG A 64 -3.70 4.86 4.76
N LEU A 65 -3.40 3.61 4.38
CA LEU A 65 -4.13 2.41 4.78
C LEU A 65 -4.18 2.28 6.30
N GLY A 66 -3.06 2.61 6.98
CA GLY A 66 -2.95 2.62 8.44
C GLY A 66 -3.89 3.61 9.15
N LEU A 67 -4.46 4.57 8.41
CA LEU A 67 -5.40 5.57 8.92
C LEU A 67 -6.84 5.29 8.51
N THR A 68 -7.05 4.68 7.34
CA THR A 68 -8.39 4.52 6.75
C THR A 68 -8.98 3.13 6.94
N LEU A 69 -8.14 2.10 7.13
CA LEU A 69 -8.62 0.74 7.32
C LEU A 69 -8.77 0.40 8.81
N PRO A 70 -9.72 -0.48 9.15
CA PRO A 70 -9.83 -1.04 10.50
C PRO A 70 -8.50 -1.65 10.96
N GLU A 71 -8.23 -1.52 12.26
CA GLU A 71 -7.02 -2.07 12.90
C GLU A 71 -5.70 -1.69 12.19
N GLY A 72 -5.67 -0.52 11.53
CA GLY A 72 -4.49 -0.04 10.82
C GLY A 72 -4.14 -0.83 9.56
N GLY A 73 -5.10 -1.58 9.01
CA GLY A 73 -4.88 -2.42 7.83
C GLY A 73 -4.10 -3.71 8.13
N LEU A 74 -3.96 -4.10 9.40
CA LEU A 74 -3.24 -5.31 9.80
C LEU A 74 -3.85 -6.59 9.19
N ALA A 75 -5.16 -6.62 8.96
CA ALA A 75 -5.84 -7.74 8.29
C ALA A 75 -5.36 -7.97 6.84
N GLU A 76 -4.83 -6.93 6.19
CA GLU A 76 -4.36 -6.99 4.80
C GLU A 76 -2.87 -7.34 4.71
N MET A 77 -2.16 -7.50 5.84
CA MET A 77 -0.70 -7.55 5.87
C MET A 77 -0.10 -8.71 5.07
N ASP A 78 -0.77 -9.86 5.04
CA ASP A 78 -0.33 -11.01 4.26
C ASP A 78 -0.34 -10.70 2.76
N ARG A 79 -1.42 -10.10 2.25
CA ARG A 79 -1.51 -9.70 0.84
C ARG A 79 -0.57 -8.55 0.51
N ILE A 80 -0.46 -7.56 1.40
CA ILE A 80 0.51 -6.46 1.30
C ILE A 80 1.93 -7.00 1.15
N ARG A 81 2.31 -8.01 1.95
CA ARG A 81 3.63 -8.67 1.87
C ARG A 81 3.89 -9.26 0.49
N THR A 82 2.94 -10.01 -0.06
CA THR A 82 3.12 -10.68 -1.36
C THR A 82 3.43 -9.71 -2.51
N ILE A 83 3.02 -8.44 -2.37
CA ILE A 83 3.20 -7.40 -3.39
C ILE A 83 4.39 -6.50 -3.05
N ALA A 84 4.43 -5.92 -1.84
CA ALA A 84 5.40 -4.91 -1.48
C ALA A 84 6.80 -5.48 -1.18
N GLN A 85 6.88 -6.63 -0.51
CA GLN A 85 8.17 -7.23 -0.11
C GLN A 85 9.13 -7.42 -1.31
N PRO A 86 8.72 -8.03 -2.45
CA PRO A 86 9.61 -8.19 -3.58
C PRO A 86 9.98 -6.86 -4.27
N GLU A 87 9.06 -5.90 -4.33
CA GLU A 87 9.32 -4.57 -4.93
C GLU A 87 10.34 -3.77 -4.10
N LEU A 88 10.29 -3.93 -2.78
CA LEU A 88 11.21 -3.28 -1.84
C LEU A 88 12.56 -3.99 -1.74
N GLY A 89 12.68 -5.20 -2.30
CA GLY A 89 13.88 -6.05 -2.18
C GLY A 89 14.18 -6.46 -0.74
N TRP A 90 13.15 -6.58 0.11
CA TRP A 90 13.32 -6.95 1.51
C TRP A 90 13.28 -8.46 1.70
N ASP A 91 14.11 -8.97 2.60
CA ASP A 91 14.02 -10.35 3.05
C ASP A 91 12.92 -10.51 4.13
N ASP A 92 12.71 -11.74 4.56
CA ASP A 92 11.69 -12.08 5.57
C ASP A 92 12.01 -11.47 6.94
N ALA A 93 13.30 -11.39 7.29
CA ALA A 93 13.73 -10.83 8.56
C ALA A 93 13.43 -9.32 8.63
N ARG A 94 13.76 -8.57 7.58
CA ARG A 94 13.42 -7.15 7.47
C ARG A 94 11.92 -6.95 7.43
N TRP A 95 11.18 -7.76 6.68
CA TRP A 95 9.72 -7.67 6.63
C TRP A 95 9.09 -7.80 8.02
N GLN A 96 9.56 -8.77 8.81
CA GLN A 96 9.07 -8.98 10.17
C GLN A 96 9.35 -7.77 11.06
N VAL A 97 10.58 -7.24 11.06
CA VAL A 97 10.96 -6.06 11.84
C VAL A 97 10.09 -4.85 11.49
N GLU A 98 9.87 -4.60 10.21
CA GLU A 98 9.07 -3.47 9.73
C GLU A 98 7.58 -3.64 10.06
N THR A 99 7.05 -4.87 9.98
CA THR A 99 5.68 -5.19 10.36
C THR A 99 5.44 -4.97 11.86
N ASP A 100 6.38 -5.40 12.71
CA ASP A 100 6.29 -5.21 14.16
C ASP A 100 6.35 -3.74 14.53
N ARG A 101 7.25 -2.96 13.90
CA ARG A 101 7.29 -1.50 14.05
C ARG A 101 5.96 -0.85 13.64
N CYS A 102 5.40 -1.24 12.49
CA CYS A 102 4.11 -0.72 12.03
C CYS A 102 2.99 -1.00 13.04
N ARG A 103 2.96 -2.20 13.63
CA ARG A 103 1.98 -2.59 14.65
C ARG A 103 2.14 -1.75 15.92
N GLU A 104 3.36 -1.50 16.36
CA GLU A 104 3.65 -0.65 17.52
C GLU A 104 3.24 0.80 17.27
N LEU A 105 3.58 1.36 16.09
CA LEU A 105 3.19 2.71 15.70
C LEU A 105 1.67 2.87 15.71
N TRP A 106 0.95 1.91 15.14
CA TRP A 106 -0.52 1.93 15.14
C TRP A 106 -1.09 1.93 16.57
N ARG A 107 -0.61 1.03 17.45
CA ARG A 107 -1.04 0.97 18.85
C ARG A 107 -0.70 2.24 19.64
N ALA A 108 0.43 2.87 19.37
CA ALA A 108 0.87 4.04 20.12
C ALA A 108 0.14 5.33 19.71
N GLY A 109 -0.15 5.48 18.41
CA GLY A 109 -0.60 6.76 17.84
C GLY A 109 -1.99 6.75 17.19
N TYR A 110 -2.53 5.59 16.82
CA TYR A 110 -3.69 5.50 15.91
C TYR A 110 -4.78 4.52 16.36
N SER A 111 -4.55 3.70 17.39
CA SER A 111 -5.61 2.94 18.03
C SER A 111 -6.45 3.88 18.91
N LEU A 112 -7.78 3.74 18.85
CA LEU A 112 -8.66 4.35 19.85
C LEU A 112 -8.25 3.79 21.21
N ARG A 113 -7.88 4.69 22.14
CA ARG A 113 -7.70 4.30 23.54
C ARG A 113 -9.07 3.89 24.07
N ALA A 114 -9.14 2.68 24.62
CA ALA A 114 -10.31 2.21 25.35
C ALA A 114 -10.58 3.11 26.57
#